data_AF-A0A967YZC8-F1
#
_entry.id   AF-A0A967YZC8-F1
#
_cell.length_a   1.000
_cell.length_b   1.000
_cell.length_c   1.000
_cell.angle_alpha   90.00
_cell.angle_beta   90.00
_cell.angle_gamma   90.00
#
_symmetry.space_group_name_H-M   'P 1'
#
loop_
_entity.id
_entity.type
_entity.pdbx_description
1 polymer ?
#
loop_
_entity_poly.entity_id
_entity_poly.type
_entity_poly.pdbx_seq_one_letter_code
_entity_poly.pdbx_strand_id
1 'polypeptide(L)' 'PKRIQWLLGKEIPKDRINSILTSLNFKLSDKNGQDFEVEVPTFRPDVTREADLIEEVARVYGYDNIEPDTS' A
#
# COMPACT_ATOMS: atom_id res chain seq x y z
N PRO A 1 6.13 2.33 -5.04
CA PRO A 1 5.11 3.29 -5.55
C PRO A 1 4.70 3.05 -7.01
N LYS A 2 5.65 3.01 -7.96
CA LYS A 2 5.35 2.84 -9.40
C LYS A 2 4.58 1.54 -9.71
N ARG A 3 4.93 0.42 -9.05
CA ARG A 3 4.23 -0.87 -9.21
C ARG A 3 2.81 -0.88 -8.66
N ILE A 4 2.54 -0.17 -7.56
CA ILE A 4 1.18 -0.01 -7.00
C ILE A 4 0.28 0.69 -8.03
N GLN A 5 0.79 1.75 -8.66
CA GLN A 5 0.03 2.50 -9.66
C GLN A 5 -0.25 1.66 -10.92
N TRP A 6 0.74 0.88 -11.35
CA TRP A 6 0.58 -0.01 -12.50
C TRP A 6 -0.41 -1.15 -12.24
N LEU A 7 -0.38 -1.76 -11.05
CA LEU A 7 -1.27 -2.88 -10.69
C LEU A 7 -2.69 -2.44 -10.37
N LEU A 8 -2.88 -1.23 -9.84
CA LEU A 8 -4.21 -0.70 -9.47
C LEU A 8 -4.84 0.18 -10.55
N GLY A 9 -4.09 0.55 -11.60
CA GLY A 9 -4.55 1.46 -12.65
C GLY A 9 -4.91 2.86 -12.15
N LYS A 10 -4.50 3.22 -10.92
CA LYS A 10 -4.79 4.49 -10.27
C LYS A 10 -3.52 5.12 -9.72
N GLU A 11 -3.39 6.42 -9.91
CA GLU A 11 -2.27 7.18 -9.36
C GLU A 11 -2.52 7.47 -7.87
N ILE A 12 -2.05 6.58 -6.99
CA ILE A 12 -2.12 6.80 -5.54
C ILE A 12 -0.90 7.63 -5.11
N PRO A 13 -1.10 8.77 -4.41
CA PRO A 13 0.01 9.57 -3.90
C PRO A 13 0.92 8.76 -2.97
N LYS A 14 2.23 9.00 -3.07
CA LYS A 14 3.25 8.33 -2.25
C LYS A 14 2.97 8.48 -0.75
N ASP A 15 2.56 9.66 -0.33
CA ASP A 15 2.22 9.94 1.08
C ASP A 15 1.01 9.11 1.55
N ARG A 16 0.02 8.90 0.69
CA ARG A 16 -1.15 8.08 1.03
C ARG A 16 -0.77 6.61 1.19
N ILE A 17 0.09 6.09 0.31
CA ILE A 17 0.65 4.73 0.44
C ILE A 17 1.40 4.59 1.76
N ASN A 18 2.23 5.58 2.11
CA ASN A 18 2.98 5.60 3.35
C ASN A 18 2.04 5.61 4.57
N SER A 19 1.01 6.45 4.58
CA SER A 19 0.02 6.50 5.65
C SER A 19 -0.73 5.16 5.83
N ILE A 20 -1.13 4.53 4.74
CA ILE A 20 -1.84 3.23 4.77
C ILE A 20 -0.93 2.14 5.33
N LEU A 21 0.28 1.99 4.81
CA LEU A 21 1.19 0.93 5.27
C LEU A 21 1.63 1.17 6.71
N THR A 22 1.85 2.43 7.11
CA THR A 22 2.16 2.77 8.50
C THR A 22 0.99 2.47 9.45
N SER A 23 -0.26 2.72 9.05
CA SER A 23 -1.43 2.40 9.87
C SER A 23 -1.65 0.90 10.07
N LEU A 24 -1.15 0.09 9.13
CA LEU A 24 -1.10 -1.37 9.20
C LEU A 24 0.15 -1.91 9.92
N ASN A 25 0.91 -1.06 10.62
CA ASN A 25 2.13 -1.38 11.37
C ASN A 25 3.34 -1.83 10.52
N PHE A 26 3.34 -1.58 9.21
CA PHE A 26 4.56 -1.68 8.42
C PHE A 26 5.47 -0.49 8.68
N LYS A 27 6.77 -0.72 8.81
CA LYS A 27 7.74 0.39 8.85
C LYS A 27 8.25 0.66 7.45
N LEU A 28 8.21 1.91 7.03
CA LEU A 28 8.74 2.33 5.74
C LEU A 28 9.99 3.17 5.92
N SER A 29 11.00 2.89 5.11
CA SER A 29 12.18 3.74 4.95
C SER A 29 12.29 4.18 3.50
N ASP A 30 12.63 5.45 3.30
CA ASP A 30 12.80 5.99 1.96
C ASP A 30 14.11 5.50 1.36
N LYS A 31 14.02 4.82 0.21
CA LYS A 31 15.18 4.38 -0.56
C LYS A 31 15.34 5.30 -1.75
N ASN A 32 16.25 6.27 -1.62
CA ASN A 32 16.63 7.22 -2.68
C ASN A 32 15.45 8.07 -3.23
N GLY A 33 14.39 8.26 -2.45
CA GLY A 33 13.22 9.07 -2.79
C GLY A 33 12.26 8.46 -3.83
N GLN A 34 12.66 7.38 -4.52
CA GLN A 34 11.83 6.72 -5.54
C GLN A 34 11.17 5.44 -5.05
N ASP A 35 11.86 4.70 -4.17
CA ASP A 35 11.43 3.39 -3.70
C ASP A 35 11.22 3.41 -2.19
N PHE A 36 10.40 2.46 -1.72
CA PHE A 36 10.23 2.20 -0.31
C PHE A 36 10.97 0.92 0.05
N GLU A 37 11.69 0.95 1.15
CA GLU A 37 12.06 -0.24 1.89
C GLU A 37 11.00 -0.47 2.97
N VAL A 38 10.46 -1.69 3.04
CA VAL A 38 9.33 -2.03 3.92
C VAL A 38 9.76 -3.14 4.86
N GLU A 39 9.67 -2.88 6.16
CA GLU A 39 9.83 -3.89 7.21
C GLU A 39 8.45 -4.49 7.53
N VAL A 40 8.32 -5.80 7.27
CA VAL A 40 7.09 -6.55 7.58
C VAL A 40 7.04 -6.84 9.08
N PRO A 41 5.94 -6.52 9.79
CA PRO A 41 5.82 -6.83 11.20
C PRO A 41 5.78 -8.36 11.41
N THR A 42 6.40 -8.83 12.49
CA THR A 42 6.60 -10.26 12.76
C THR A 42 5.31 -11.08 12.89
N PHE A 43 4.18 -10.41 13.18
CA PHE A 43 2.86 -11.03 13.27
C PHE A 43 2.11 -11.10 11.93
N ARG A 44 2.71 -10.66 10.82
CA ARG A 44 2.17 -10.75 9.45
C ARG A 44 2.95 -11.74 8.59
N PRO A 45 2.95 -13.06 8.91
CA PRO A 45 3.63 -14.07 8.10
C PRO A 45 2.98 -14.28 6.73
N ASP A 46 1.76 -13.75 6.52
CA ASP A 46 1.02 -13.75 5.27
C ASP A 46 1.62 -12.79 4.22
N VAL A 47 2.43 -11.82 4.64
CA VAL A 47 3.04 -10.82 3.76
C VAL A 47 4.48 -11.20 3.48
N THR A 48 4.72 -11.77 2.29
CA THR A 48 6.03 -12.32 1.92
C THR A 48 6.58 -11.73 0.63
N ARG A 49 5.71 -11.14 -0.19
CA ARG A 49 6.03 -10.58 -1.50
C ARG A 49 5.51 -9.16 -1.59
N GLU A 50 6.10 -8.40 -2.51
CA GLU A 50 5.61 -7.06 -2.84
C GLU A 50 4.12 -7.06 -3.20
N ALA A 51 3.65 -8.07 -3.95
CA ALA A 51 2.24 -8.17 -4.34
C ALA A 51 1.28 -8.16 -3.14
N ASP A 52 1.66 -8.81 -2.03
CA ASP A 52 0.83 -8.88 -0.82
C ASP A 52 0.71 -7.48 -0.16
N LEU A 53 1.79 -6.67 -0.20
CA LEU A 53 1.74 -5.26 0.23
C LEU A 53 0.84 -4.40 -0.67
N ILE A 54 0.86 -4.67 -1.98
CA ILE A 54 0.04 -3.95 -2.95
C ILE A 54 -1.44 -4.25 -2.73
N GLU A 55 -1.78 -5.51 -2.45
CA GLU A 55 -3.13 -5.93 -2.10
C GLU A 55 -3.62 -5.25 -0.82
N GLU A 56 -2.78 -5.14 0.22
CA GLU A 56 -3.15 -4.44 1.46
C GLU A 56 -3.43 -2.94 1.22
N VAL A 57 -2.60 -2.28 0.40
CA VAL A 57 -2.82 -0.88 0.00
C VAL A 57 -4.12 -0.76 -0.80
N ALA A 58 -4.35 -1.65 -1.75
CA ALA A 58 -5.54 -1.67 -2.58
C ALA A 58 -6.81 -1.89 -1.76
N ARG A 59 -6.75 -2.78 -0.76
CA ARG A 59 -7.85 -3.10 0.13
C ARG A 59 -8.24 -1.88 0.96
N VAL A 60 -7.28 -1.24 1.64
CA VAL A 60 -7.57 -0.05 2.47
C VAL A 60 -7.99 1.13 1.60
N TYR A 61 -7.28 1.37 0.50
CA TYR A 61 -7.66 2.45 -0.43
C TYR A 61 -9.03 2.20 -1.06
N GLY A 62 -9.37 0.95 -1.38
CA GLY A 62 -10.67 0.55 -1.90
C GLY A 62 -11.79 0.77 -0.89
N TYR A 63 -11.58 0.44 0.38
CA TYR A 63 -12.53 0.75 1.47
C TYR A 63 -12.70 2.25 1.71
N ASP A 64 -11.60 3.01 1.69
CA ASP A 64 -11.60 4.46 1.83
C ASP A 64 -12.29 5.17 0.65
N ASN A 65 -12.29 4.54 -0.54
CA ASN A 65 -12.86 5.08 -1.78
C ASN A 65 -14.04 4.25 -2.29
N ILE A 66 -14.80 3.60 -1.40
CA ILE A 66 -16.12 3.11 -1.78
C ILE A 66 -16.97 4.35 -2.07
N GLU A 67 -17.01 4.75 -3.33
CA GLU A 67 -18.13 5.51 -3.85
C GLU A 67 -19.35 4.60 -3.64
N PRO A 68 -20.37 5.01 -2.88
CA PRO A 68 -21.57 4.21 -2.76
C PRO A 68 -22.06 3.95 -4.19
N ASP A 69 -22.26 2.68 -4.52
CA ASP A 69 -22.85 2.28 -5.79
C ASP A 69 -24.27 2.85 -5.82
N THR A 70 -24.40 4.06 -6.34
CA THR A 70 -25.67 4.70 -6.68
C THR A 70 -26.06 4.19 -8.06
N SER A 71 -26.34 2.89 -8.13
CA SER A 71 -27.09 2.26 -9.22
C SER A 71 -28.52 1.99 -8.78
#